data_AF-A0A8T4PM14-F1
#
_entry.id   AF-A0A8T4PM14-F1
#
_cell.length_a   1.000
_cell.length_b   1.000
_cell.length_c   1.000
_cell.angle_alpha   90.00
_cell.angle_beta   90.00
_cell.angle_gamma   90.00
#
_symmetry.space_group_name_H-M   'P 1'
#
loop_
_entity.id
_entity.type
_entity.pdbx_description
1 polymer ?
#
loop_
_entity_poly.entity_id
_entity_poly.type
_entity_poly.pdbx_seq_one_letter_code
_entity_poly.pdbx_strand_id
1 'polypeptide(L)'
;MPELDDIRKKRLEELRKLQGEKLQEQAQEQAQMQQQIAQLEAIVKQALTKGALERYGNLRAAFPEKAVQLLVIIANAMQQGHAQKIDDNTLKEILKKLEQKKKDIKIKRV
;
A
#
# COMPACT_ATOMS: atom_id res chain seq x y z
N MET A 1 35.77 24.53 -34.81
CA MET A 1 34.60 23.66 -35.07
C MET A 1 33.82 23.51 -33.78
N PRO A 2 32.71 24.23 -33.60
CA PRO A 2 31.89 24.23 -32.37
C PRO A 2 30.90 23.05 -32.27
N GLU A 3 30.83 22.18 -33.28
CA GLU A 3 29.82 21.11 -33.37
C GLU A 3 29.84 20.12 -32.19
N LEU A 4 31.01 19.88 -31.57
CA LEU A 4 31.12 18.95 -30.44
C LEU A 4 30.46 19.48 -29.17
N ASP A 5 30.49 20.80 -28.94
CA ASP A 5 29.94 21.43 -27.74
C ASP A 5 28.41 21.53 -27.81
N ASP A 6 27.87 21.85 -29.00
CA ASP A 6 26.43 21.83 -29.25
C ASP A 6 25.82 20.43 -29.09
N ILE A 7 26.50 19.39 -29.57
CA ILE A 7 26.06 17.99 -29.40
C ILE A 7 26.05 17.59 -27.91
N ARG A 8 27.07 18.00 -27.15
CA ARG A 8 27.13 17.74 -25.69
C ARG A 8 26.01 18.44 -24.94
N LYS A 9 25.75 19.72 -25.24
CA LYS A 9 24.70 20.51 -24.61
C LYS A 9 23.32 19.93 -24.87
N LYS A 10 23.06 19.52 -26.12
CA LYS A 10 21.80 18.89 -26.52
C LYS A 10 21.58 17.54 -25.84
N ARG A 11 22.62 16.69 -25.76
CA ARG A 11 22.55 15.41 -25.03
C ARG A 11 22.30 15.59 -23.54
N LEU A 12 22.89 16.61 -22.91
CA LEU A 12 22.69 16.90 -21.49
C LEU A 12 21.26 17.38 -21.20
N GLU A 13 20.68 18.18 -22.10
CA GLU A 13 19.30 18.66 -22.00
C GLU A 13 18.29 17.51 -22.16
N GLU A 14 18.51 16.62 -23.14
CA GLU A 14 17.68 15.43 -23.30
C GLU A 14 17.76 14.49 -22.09
N LEU A 15 18.96 14.27 -21.52
CA LEU A 15 19.13 13.48 -20.30
C LEU A 15 18.40 14.09 -19.10
N ARG A 16 18.46 15.41 -18.94
CA ARG A 16 17.71 16.13 -17.89
C ARG A 16 16.20 15.98 -18.08
N LYS A 17 15.72 16.08 -19.31
CA LYS A 17 14.29 15.95 -19.64
C LYS A 17 13.78 14.54 -19.37
N LEU A 18 14.50 13.52 -19.83
CA LEU A 18 14.23 12.10 -19.55
C LEU A 18 14.21 11.79 -18.04
N GLN A 19 15.14 12.35 -17.28
CA GLN A 19 15.19 12.16 -15.84
C GLN A 19 14.03 12.87 -15.13
N GLY A 20 13.62 14.05 -15.59
CA GLY A 20 12.45 14.77 -15.11
C GLY A 20 11.14 14.02 -15.40
N GLU A 21 10.96 13.51 -16.63
CA GLU A 21 9.79 12.72 -17.03
C GLU A 21 9.66 11.43 -16.21
N LYS A 22 10.76 10.68 -16.02
CA LYS A 22 10.74 9.48 -15.16
C LYS A 22 10.36 9.78 -13.71
N LEU A 23 10.91 10.87 -13.16
CA LEU A 23 10.62 11.24 -11.77
C LEU A 23 9.15 11.65 -11.61
N GLN A 24 8.58 12.32 -12.60
CA GLN A 24 7.18 12.71 -12.62
C GLN A 24 6.26 11.50 -12.79
N GLU A 25 6.60 10.54 -13.65
CA GLU A 25 5.86 9.30 -13.85
C GLU A 25 5.82 8.47 -12.55
N GLN A 26 6.98 8.27 -11.91
CA GLN A 26 7.05 7.58 -10.62
C GLN A 26 6.25 8.29 -9.52
N ALA A 27 6.30 9.62 -9.45
CA ALA A 27 5.52 10.38 -8.47
C ALA A 27 4.01 10.22 -8.71
N GLN A 28 3.60 10.19 -9.98
CA GLN A 28 2.19 10.04 -10.36
C GLN A 28 1.67 8.63 -10.06
N GLU A 29 2.46 7.58 -10.31
CA GLU A 29 2.13 6.20 -9.91
C GLU A 29 2.00 6.07 -8.40
N GLN A 30 2.94 6.63 -7.65
CA GLN A 30 2.94 6.57 -6.20
C GLN A 30 1.76 7.33 -5.60
N ALA A 31 1.37 8.46 -6.20
CA ALA A 31 0.18 9.22 -5.83
C ALA A 31 -1.10 8.42 -6.10
N GLN A 32 -1.22 7.78 -7.28
CA GLN A 32 -2.37 6.93 -7.58
C GLN A 32 -2.51 5.77 -6.59
N MET A 33 -1.41 5.11 -6.26
CA MET A 33 -1.42 4.02 -5.28
C MET A 33 -1.89 4.50 -3.91
N GLN A 34 -1.40 5.65 -3.45
CA GLN A 34 -1.85 6.25 -2.18
C GLN A 34 -3.32 6.63 -2.21
N GLN A 35 -3.84 7.15 -3.32
CA GLN A 35 -5.26 7.46 -3.44
C GLN A 35 -6.12 6.19 -3.37
N GLN A 36 -5.72 5.11 -4.01
CA GLN A 36 -6.45 3.83 -3.93
C GLN A 36 -6.47 3.29 -2.49
N ILE A 37 -5.34 3.33 -1.79
CA ILE A 37 -5.25 2.90 -0.38
C ILE A 37 -6.15 3.79 0.49
N ALA A 38 -6.16 5.10 0.28
CA ALA A 38 -7.00 6.03 1.03
C ALA A 38 -8.50 5.78 0.80
N GLN A 39 -8.91 5.46 -0.44
CA GLN A 39 -10.29 5.11 -0.75
C GLN A 39 -10.72 3.81 -0.06
N LEU A 40 -9.89 2.77 -0.13
CA LEU A 40 -10.13 1.51 0.58
C LEU A 40 -10.23 1.74 2.09
N GLU A 41 -9.32 2.54 2.64
CA GLU A 41 -9.32 2.89 4.04
C GLU A 41 -10.62 3.60 4.44
N ALA A 42 -11.10 4.55 3.64
CA ALA A 42 -12.35 5.28 3.92
C ALA A 42 -13.57 4.35 3.94
N ILE A 43 -13.62 3.35 3.06
CA ILE A 43 -14.72 2.37 3.03
C ILE A 43 -14.62 1.44 4.26
N VAL A 44 -13.42 0.90 4.53
CA VAL A 44 -13.20 0.00 5.66
C VAL A 44 -13.49 0.68 7.00
N LYS A 45 -13.07 1.94 7.18
CA LYS A 45 -13.32 2.70 8.42
C LYS A 45 -14.80 2.82 8.78
N GLN A 46 -15.70 2.83 7.79
CA GLN A 46 -17.15 2.87 8.03
C GLN A 46 -17.69 1.55 8.58
N ALA A 47 -17.04 0.43 8.26
CA ALA A 47 -17.39 -0.88 8.79
C ALA A 47 -16.69 -1.20 10.12
N LEU A 48 -15.63 -0.49 10.48
CA LEU A 48 -14.91 -0.70 11.74
C LEU A 48 -15.66 -0.07 12.92
N THR A 49 -15.70 -0.79 14.04
CA THR A 49 -16.12 -0.21 15.34
C THR A 49 -15.05 0.72 15.92
N LYS A 50 -15.40 1.54 16.91
CA LYS A 50 -14.46 2.49 17.57
C LYS A 50 -13.18 1.80 18.07
N GLY A 51 -13.30 0.67 18.77
CA GLY A 51 -12.14 -0.08 19.24
C GLY A 51 -11.30 -0.67 18.10
N ALA A 52 -11.94 -1.12 17.02
CA ALA A 52 -11.23 -1.62 15.85
C ALA A 52 -10.49 -0.50 15.08
N LEU A 53 -11.07 0.70 15.02
CA LEU A 53 -10.43 1.90 14.45
C LEU A 53 -9.17 2.29 15.21
N GLU A 54 -9.22 2.30 16.54
CA GLU A 54 -8.06 2.60 17.38
C GLU A 54 -6.94 1.56 17.18
N ARG A 55 -7.28 0.27 17.16
CA ARG A 55 -6.29 -0.79 16.88
C ARG A 55 -5.70 -0.66 15.49
N TYR A 56 -6.53 -0.39 14.48
CA TYR A 56 -6.07 -0.16 13.13
C TYR A 56 -5.13 1.05 13.05
N GLY A 57 -5.44 2.15 13.71
CA GLY A 57 -4.58 3.34 13.79
C GLY A 57 -3.22 3.03 14.39
N ASN A 58 -3.19 2.34 15.53
CA ASN A 58 -1.95 1.90 16.17
C ASN A 58 -1.15 0.94 15.28
N LEU A 59 -1.83 0.01 14.60
CA LEU A 59 -1.18 -0.91 13.67
C LEU A 59 -0.61 -0.18 12.45
N ARG A 60 -1.32 0.81 11.90
CA ARG A 60 -0.84 1.60 10.76
C ARG A 60 0.42 2.40 11.12
N ALA A 61 0.48 2.94 12.33
CA ALA A 61 1.64 3.67 12.82
C ALA A 61 2.86 2.75 13.04
N ALA A 62 2.64 1.57 13.64
CA ALA A 62 3.73 0.64 13.95
C ALA A 62 4.16 -0.22 12.74
N PHE A 63 3.21 -0.64 11.91
CA PHE A 63 3.39 -1.61 10.83
C PHE A 63 2.47 -1.28 9.62
N PRO A 64 2.83 -0.26 8.80
CA PRO A 64 1.99 0.19 7.70
C PRO A 64 1.70 -0.91 6.67
N GLU A 65 2.65 -1.79 6.39
CA GLU A 65 2.46 -2.92 5.46
C GLU A 65 1.37 -3.91 5.94
N LYS A 66 1.34 -4.22 7.25
CA LYS A 66 0.31 -5.08 7.84
C LYS A 66 -1.06 -4.40 7.79
N ALA A 67 -1.10 -3.08 7.97
CA ALA A 67 -2.33 -2.31 7.89
C ALA A 67 -2.94 -2.35 6.48
N VAL A 68 -2.14 -2.20 5.42
CA VAL A 68 -2.62 -2.32 4.04
C VAL A 68 -3.16 -3.72 3.75
N GLN A 69 -2.46 -4.78 4.19
CA GLN A 69 -2.96 -6.16 4.02
C GLN A 69 -4.30 -6.38 4.74
N LEU A 70 -4.44 -5.82 5.94
CA LEU A 70 -5.68 -5.87 6.70
C LEU A 70 -6.83 -5.15 5.98
N LEU A 71 -6.58 -3.97 5.41
CA LEU A 71 -7.57 -3.24 4.59
C LEU A 71 -8.10 -4.11 3.44
N VAL A 72 -7.20 -4.77 2.71
CA VAL A 72 -7.59 -5.63 1.57
C VAL A 72 -8.45 -6.81 2.02
N ILE A 73 -8.09 -7.46 3.13
CA ILE A 73 -8.88 -8.58 3.68
C ILE A 73 -10.27 -8.12 4.10
N ILE A 74 -10.37 -6.98 4.78
CA ILE A 74 -11.65 -6.44 5.23
C ILE A 74 -12.49 -5.99 4.03
N ALA A 75 -11.89 -5.32 3.04
CA ALA A 75 -12.57 -4.94 1.81
C ALA A 75 -13.17 -6.16 1.08
N ASN A 76 -12.41 -7.26 0.96
CA ASN A 76 -12.91 -8.50 0.39
C ASN A 76 -14.04 -9.13 1.23
N ALA A 77 -13.94 -9.11 2.56
CA ALA A 77 -14.97 -9.62 3.45
C ALA A 77 -16.29 -8.81 3.36
N MET A 78 -16.19 -7.49 3.17
CA MET A 78 -17.34 -6.61 2.94
C MET A 78 -18.01 -6.87 1.59
N GLN A 79 -17.22 -7.06 0.52
CA GLN A 79 -17.74 -7.36 -0.82
C GLN A 79 -18.56 -8.65 -0.86
N GLN A 80 -18.20 -9.63 -0.02
CA GLN A 80 -18.91 -10.90 0.10
C GLN A 80 -20.22 -10.80 0.92
N GLY A 81 -20.57 -9.61 1.44
CA GLY A 81 -21.81 -9.37 2.18
C GLY A 81 -21.83 -9.95 3.60
N HIS A 82 -20.70 -10.48 4.10
CA HIS A 82 -20.61 -11.18 5.38
C HIS A 82 -20.26 -10.28 6.58
N ALA A 83 -19.95 -9.00 6.38
CA ALA A 83 -19.50 -8.11 7.45
C ALA A 83 -20.19 -6.75 7.40
N GLN A 84 -21.27 -6.60 8.18
CA GLN A 84 -21.93 -5.31 8.38
C GLN A 84 -21.17 -4.45 9.40
N LYS A 85 -20.43 -5.06 10.34
CA LYS A 85 -19.52 -4.42 11.29
C LYS A 85 -18.35 -5.34 11.63
N ILE A 86 -17.15 -4.77 11.73
CA ILE A 86 -15.93 -5.47 12.16
C ILE A 86 -15.54 -4.94 13.55
N ASP A 87 -15.62 -5.82 14.53
CA ASP A 87 -15.22 -5.57 15.91
C ASP A 87 -13.72 -5.77 16.14
N ASP A 88 -13.22 -5.22 17.26
CA ASP A 88 -11.82 -5.38 17.71
C ASP A 88 -11.40 -6.85 17.80
N ASN A 89 -12.30 -7.72 18.28
CA ASN A 89 -12.05 -9.16 18.39
C ASN A 89 -11.86 -9.81 17.02
N THR A 90 -12.70 -9.47 16.04
CA THR A 90 -12.58 -9.98 14.66
C THR A 90 -11.27 -9.50 14.03
N LEU A 91 -10.88 -8.23 14.27
CA LEU A 91 -9.61 -7.69 13.81
C LEU A 91 -8.41 -8.47 14.37
N LYS A 92 -8.43 -8.78 15.68
CA LYS A 92 -7.39 -9.59 16.33
C LYS A 92 -7.29 -10.99 15.72
N GLU A 93 -8.41 -11.64 15.47
CA GLU A 93 -8.45 -12.97 14.86
C GLU A 93 -7.87 -12.96 13.44
N ILE A 94 -8.19 -11.94 12.64
CA ILE A 94 -7.61 -11.74 11.31
C ILE A 94 -6.09 -11.52 11.40
N LEU A 95 -5.65 -10.67 12.33
CA LEU A 95 -4.22 -10.41 12.55
C LEU A 95 -3.46 -11.67 12.99
N LYS A 96 -4.04 -12.46 13.89
CA LYS A 96 -3.46 -13.74 14.34
C LYS A 96 -3.30 -14.72 13.18
N LYS A 97 -4.29 -14.83 12.30
CA LYS A 97 -4.22 -15.66 11.08
C LYS A 97 -3.17 -15.15 10.08
N LEU A 98 -3.06 -13.84 9.91
CA LEU A 98 -2.02 -13.19 9.11
C LEU A 98 -0.60 -13.55 9.61
N GLU A 99 -0.39 -13.53 10.92
CA GLU A 99 0.90 -13.89 11.53
C GLU A 99 1.21 -15.38 11.45
N GLN A 100 0.19 -16.24 11.60
CA GLN A 100 0.35 -17.69 11.46
C GLN A 100 0.74 -18.10 10.04
N LYS A 101 0.13 -17.49 9.00
CA LYS A 101 0.51 -17.76 7.60
C LYS A 101 1.99 -17.48 7.31
N LYS A 102 2.62 -16.51 7.99
CA LYS A 102 4.06 -16.25 7.85
C LYS A 102 4.94 -17.34 8.48
N LYS A 103 4.45 -18.05 9.51
CA LYS A 103 5.22 -19.11 10.21
C LYS A 103 5.17 -20.46 9.50
N ASP A 104 4.18 -20.70 8.65
CA ASP A 104 3.98 -21.99 7.97
C ASP A 104 4.88 -22.20 6.73
N ILE A 105 5.71 -21.21 6.36
CA ILE A 105 6.75 -21.39 5.35
C ILE A 105 7.96 -22.13 5.96
N LYS A 106 7.73 -23.33 6.51
CA LYS A 106 8.80 -24.30 6.73
C LYS A 106 8.99 -25.06 5.42
N ILE A 107 9.86 -24.52 4.56
CA ILE A 107 10.41 -25.30 3.44
C ILE A 107 11.15 -26.49 4.06
N LYS A 108 10.53 -27.68 4.04
CA LYS A 108 11.27 -28.93 4.12
C LYS A 108 12.07 -29.03 2.82
N ARG A 109 13.36 -28.68 2.88
CA ARG A 109 14.33 -29.24 1.93
C ARG A 109 14.45 -30.72 2.29
N VAL A 110 13.96 -31.57 1.38
CA VAL A 110 14.37 -32.98 1.30
C VAL A 110 15.70 -33.08 0.59
#